data_AF-A0A7J9H5Z6-F1
#
_entry.id   AF-A0A7J9H5Z6-F1
#
_cell.length_a   1.000
_cell.length_b   1.000
_cell.length_c   1.000
_cell.angle_alpha   90.00
_cell.angle_beta   90.00
_cell.angle_gamma   90.00
#
_symmetry.space_group_name_H-M   'P 1'
#
loop_
_entity.id
_entity.type
_entity.pdbx_description
1 polymer ?
#
loop_
_entity_poly.entity_id
_entity_poly.type
_entity_poly.pdbx_seq_one_letter_code
_entity_poly.pdbx_strand_id
1 'polypeptide(L)'
;MVSMNCTVKLTYRNTATFFGVHVTSTPLHLSYSQLTVATGSIHKFYQSRKSQRALIVMMEGSHIPLYGGGASLASLNGAPTQPVPLTLDFMVRSRAYVLGKLVKPKFYKRIQCWVTMDPKKMSKAISLKNKCSYS
;
A
#
# COMPACT_ATOMS: atom_id res chain seq x y z
N MET A 1 13.20 -17.68 8.02
CA MET A 1 11.99 -16.84 8.15
C MET A 1 12.40 -15.39 7.95
N VAL A 2 11.50 -14.53 7.48
CA VAL A 2 11.77 -13.11 7.27
C VAL A 2 10.86 -12.26 8.12
N SER A 3 11.47 -11.23 8.71
CA SER A 3 10.74 -10.14 9.35
C SER A 3 11.11 -8.84 8.64
N MET A 4 10.12 -7.99 8.42
CA MET A 4 10.23 -6.75 7.66
C MET A 4 9.41 -5.68 8.36
N ASN A 5 10.01 -4.49 8.51
CA ASN A 5 9.30 -3.27 8.86
C ASN A 5 9.48 -2.27 7.71
N CYS A 6 8.38 -1.79 7.16
CA CYS A 6 8.41 -0.83 6.07
C CYS A 6 7.36 0.27 6.23
N THR A 7 7.64 1.41 5.61
CA THR A 7 6.78 2.59 5.68
C THR A 7 6.34 2.98 4.29
N VAL A 8 5.02 3.05 4.07
CA VAL A 8 4.44 3.51 2.82
C VAL A 8 3.95 4.94 3.01
N LYS A 9 4.48 5.87 2.20
CA LYS A 9 4.01 7.24 2.11
C LYS A 9 3.17 7.41 0.85
N LEU A 10 1.95 7.90 1.03
CA LEU A 10 1.04 8.15 -0.09
C LEU A 10 0.22 9.40 0.14
N THR A 11 -0.28 10.01 -0.94
CA THR A 11 -1.12 11.20 -0.87
C THR A 11 -2.50 10.87 -1.39
N TYR A 12 -3.52 11.06 -0.56
CA TYR A 12 -4.91 10.96 -0.97
C TYR A 12 -5.40 12.35 -1.38
N ARG A 13 -6.01 12.47 -2.56
CA ARG A 13 -6.55 13.73 -3.07
C ARG A 13 -8.03 13.57 -3.40
N ASN A 14 -8.86 14.41 -2.78
CA ASN A 14 -10.26 14.57 -3.16
C ASN A 14 -10.39 15.71 -4.18
N THR A 15 -10.68 15.36 -5.42
CA THR A 15 -10.90 16.33 -6.52
C THR A 15 -12.33 16.87 -6.57
N ALA A 16 -13.27 16.29 -5.80
CA ALA A 16 -14.65 16.72 -5.80
C ALA A 16 -14.80 18.17 -5.32
N THR A 17 -15.71 18.90 -5.96
CA THR A 17 -15.94 20.32 -5.73
C THR A 17 -17.06 20.60 -4.73
N PHE A 18 -18.02 19.68 -4.60
CA PHE A 18 -19.25 19.91 -3.84
C PHE A 18 -19.32 19.17 -2.50
N PHE A 19 -18.57 18.08 -2.34
CA PHE A 19 -18.69 17.20 -1.17
C PHE A 19 -17.32 16.71 -0.68
N GLY A 20 -17.24 16.47 0.62
CA GLY A 20 -16.16 15.68 1.20
C GLY A 20 -16.47 14.17 1.17
N VAL A 21 -15.45 13.38 1.46
CA VAL A 21 -15.53 11.91 1.40
C VAL A 21 -14.97 11.28 2.66
N HIS A 22 -15.66 10.26 3.14
CA HIS A 22 -15.15 9.37 4.19
C HIS A 22 -14.35 8.27 3.52
N VAL A 23 -13.06 8.22 3.85
CA VAL A 23 -12.09 7.30 3.26
C VAL A 23 -11.82 6.16 4.23
N THR A 24 -11.85 4.96 3.69
CA THR A 24 -11.52 3.70 4.36
C THR A 24 -10.71 2.85 3.39
N SER A 25 -9.89 1.93 3.88
CA SER A 25 -9.09 1.04 3.04
C SER A 25 -9.22 -0.39 3.52
N THR A 26 -9.01 -1.35 2.62
CA THR A 26 -8.54 -2.68 3.03
C THR A 26 -7.13 -2.57 3.61
N PRO A 27 -6.66 -3.58 4.35
CA PRO A 27 -5.25 -3.68 4.68
C PRO A 27 -4.39 -3.61 3.41
N LEU A 28 -3.22 -2.98 3.54
CA LEU A 28 -2.16 -3.01 2.55
C LEU A 28 -1.46 -4.35 2.67
N HIS A 29 -1.32 -5.03 1.55
CA HIS A 29 -0.58 -6.28 1.45
C HIS A 29 0.66 -6.04 0.59
N LEU A 30 1.83 -6.23 1.18
CA LEU A 30 3.08 -6.33 0.43
C LEU A 30 3.37 -7.81 0.24
N SER A 31 3.48 -8.25 -1.00
CA SER A 31 3.53 -9.67 -1.36
C SER A 31 4.67 -9.98 -2.31
N TYR A 32 5.31 -11.13 -2.13
CA TYR A 32 6.18 -11.76 -3.11
C TYR A 32 5.38 -12.88 -3.78
N SER A 33 5.06 -12.74 -5.06
CA SER A 33 4.15 -13.67 -5.75
C SER A 33 2.83 -13.81 -4.97
N GLN A 34 2.53 -15.00 -4.41
CA GLN A 34 1.33 -15.27 -3.60
C GLN A 34 1.57 -15.14 -2.08
N LEU A 35 2.82 -14.93 -1.66
CA LEU A 35 3.20 -14.87 -0.24
C LEU A 35 3.14 -13.43 0.27
N THR A 36 2.28 -13.16 1.25
CA THR A 36 2.24 -11.84 1.90
C THR A 36 3.39 -11.72 2.90
N VAL A 37 4.25 -10.72 2.71
CA VAL A 37 5.47 -10.48 3.49
C VAL A 37 5.36 -9.29 4.45
N ALA A 38 4.37 -8.42 4.29
CA ALA A 38 3.98 -7.47 5.34
C ALA A 38 2.55 -7.00 5.13
N THR A 39 1.94 -6.58 6.24
CA THR A 39 0.61 -5.98 6.23
C THR A 39 0.58 -4.67 6.99
N GLY A 40 -0.29 -3.76 6.59
CA GLY A 40 -0.55 -2.52 7.33
C GLY A 40 -1.95 -2.01 7.05
N SER A 41 -2.43 -1.02 7.80
CA SER A 41 -3.79 -0.51 7.64
C SER A 41 -3.84 1.01 7.64
N ILE A 42 -4.72 1.57 6.81
CA ILE A 42 -4.99 3.01 6.79
C ILE A 42 -6.11 3.29 7.78
N HIS A 43 -5.84 4.16 8.76
CA HIS A 43 -6.88 4.66 9.66
C HIS A 43 -7.95 5.42 8.88
N LYS A 44 -9.23 5.15 9.17
CA LYS A 44 -10.36 5.87 8.57
C LYS A 44 -10.23 7.38 8.77
N PHE A 45 -10.49 8.16 7.73
CA PHE A 45 -10.43 9.62 7.81
C PHE A 45 -11.47 10.28 6.91
N TYR A 46 -11.74 11.55 7.20
CA TYR A 46 -12.54 12.40 6.34
C TYR A 46 -11.62 13.31 5.52
N GLN A 47 -11.92 13.44 4.23
CA GLN A 47 -11.25 14.37 3.34
C GLN A 47 -12.25 15.42 2.84
N SER A 48 -11.95 16.70 3.07
CA SER A 48 -12.77 17.80 2.55
C SER A 48 -12.75 17.88 1.03
N ARG A 49 -13.66 18.67 0.45
CA ARG A 49 -13.68 18.97 -0.99
C ARG A 49 -12.40 19.69 -1.43
N LYS A 50 -11.95 19.46 -2.67
CA LYS A 50 -10.76 20.08 -3.29
C LYS A 50 -9.50 20.06 -2.41
N SER A 51 -9.30 19.03 -1.60
CA SER A 51 -8.16 18.96 -0.68
C SER A 51 -7.39 17.66 -0.83
N GLN A 52 -6.20 17.63 -0.23
CA GLN A 52 -5.34 16.46 -0.21
C GLN A 52 -4.80 16.22 1.20
N ARG A 53 -4.40 14.98 1.48
CA ARG A 53 -3.81 14.56 2.75
C ARG A 53 -2.69 13.58 2.50
N ALA A 54 -1.54 13.84 3.09
CA ALA A 54 -0.45 12.88 3.16
C ALA A 54 -0.78 11.82 4.22
N LEU A 55 -0.58 10.56 3.87
CA LEU A 55 -0.76 9.40 4.73
C LEU A 55 0.57 8.67 4.85
N ILE A 56 0.86 8.21 6.06
CA ILE A 56 2.00 7.38 6.39
C ILE A 56 1.41 6.10 6.97
N VAL A 57 1.74 4.97 6.36
CA VAL A 57 1.25 3.65 6.78
C VAL A 57 2.46 2.82 7.16
N MET A 58 2.49 2.38 8.41
CA MET A 58 3.47 1.39 8.86
C MET A 58 2.98 0.01 8.45
N MET A 59 3.88 -0.78 7.89
CA MET A 59 3.63 -2.15 7.47
C MET A 59 4.66 -3.05 8.15
N GLU A 60 4.18 -4.14 8.71
CA GLU A 60 5.01 -5.08 9.45
C GLU A 60 4.72 -6.51 8.98
N GLY A 61 5.79 -7.29 8.90
CA GLY A 61 5.75 -8.73 8.73
C GLY A 61 6.73 -9.35 9.72
N SER A 62 6.29 -10.35 10.47
CA SER A 62 7.10 -10.98 11.52
C SER A 62 7.09 -12.49 11.32
N HIS A 63 8.27 -13.10 11.37
CA HIS A 63 8.45 -14.56 11.30
C HIS A 63 7.77 -15.21 10.08
N ILE A 64 7.79 -14.51 8.95
CA ILE A 64 7.11 -15.00 7.75
C ILE A 64 7.93 -16.14 7.16
N PRO A 65 7.32 -17.32 6.99
CA PRO A 65 8.05 -18.46 6.45
C PRO A 65 8.24 -18.27 4.95
N LEU A 66 9.44 -18.61 4.46
CA LEU A 66 9.82 -18.48 3.05
C LEU A 66 9.83 -19.84 2.32
N TYR A 67 9.15 -20.85 2.86
CA TYR A 67 9.07 -22.14 2.17
C TYR A 67 8.46 -21.93 0.78
N GLY A 68 9.09 -22.50 -0.26
CA GLY A 68 8.67 -22.30 -1.64
C GLY A 68 9.07 -20.96 -2.28
N GLY A 69 9.84 -20.11 -1.59
CA GLY A 69 10.28 -18.79 -2.09
C GLY A 69 11.39 -18.80 -3.15
N GLY A 70 11.93 -19.98 -3.48
CA GLY A 70 12.99 -20.16 -4.48
C GLY A 70 14.32 -19.49 -4.12
N ALA A 71 15.32 -19.62 -5.00
CA ALA A 71 16.64 -19.03 -4.83
C ALA A 71 16.61 -17.49 -4.81
N SER A 72 15.57 -16.85 -5.38
CA SER A 72 15.40 -15.39 -5.38
C SER A 72 15.17 -14.79 -4.00
N LEU A 73 14.70 -15.59 -3.04
CA LEU A 73 14.55 -15.16 -1.64
C LEU A 73 15.73 -15.64 -0.75
N ALA A 74 16.81 -16.15 -1.35
CA ALA A 74 18.01 -16.55 -0.61
C ALA A 74 18.70 -15.31 -0.02
N SER A 75 18.92 -15.36 1.30
CA SER A 75 19.56 -14.32 2.06
C SER A 75 20.95 -14.73 2.55
N LEU A 76 21.92 -13.83 2.42
CA LEU A 76 23.23 -13.94 3.06
C LEU A 76 23.31 -12.84 4.13
N ASN A 77 23.60 -13.19 5.39
CA ASN A 77 23.70 -12.25 6.51
C ASN A 77 22.48 -11.33 6.68
N GLY A 78 21.27 -11.86 6.45
CA GLY A 78 20.01 -11.11 6.61
C GLY A 78 19.63 -10.19 5.44
N ALA A 79 20.43 -10.11 4.39
CA ALA A 79 20.08 -9.40 3.15
C ALA A 79 19.86 -10.40 2.00
N PRO A 80 18.86 -10.21 1.12
CA PRO A 80 18.72 -10.99 -0.09
C PRO A 80 19.95 -10.78 -0.97
N THR A 81 20.37 -11.84 -1.64
CA THR A 81 21.52 -11.79 -2.56
C THR A 81 21.15 -11.14 -3.90
N GLN A 82 19.87 -11.17 -4.27
CA GLN A 82 19.33 -10.67 -5.53
C GLN A 82 18.16 -9.68 -5.28
N PRO A 83 17.84 -8.81 -6.25
CA PRO A 83 16.65 -7.98 -6.20
C PRO A 83 15.37 -8.80 -6.09
N VAL A 84 14.52 -8.47 -5.11
CA VAL A 84 13.27 -9.20 -4.86
C VAL A 84 12.08 -8.38 -5.38
N PRO A 85 11.32 -8.88 -6.37
CA PRO A 85 10.11 -8.22 -6.85
C PRO A 85 8.95 -8.45 -5.87
N LEU A 86 8.38 -7.36 -5.39
CA LEU A 86 7.25 -7.31 -4.48
C LEU A 86 6.09 -6.54 -5.13
N THR A 87 4.88 -6.88 -4.69
CA THR A 87 3.64 -6.22 -5.12
C THR A 87 2.92 -5.66 -3.90
N LEU A 88 2.66 -4.36 -3.91
CA LEU A 88 1.82 -3.69 -2.93
C LEU A 88 0.39 -3.61 -3.47
N ASP A 89 -0.58 -4.21 -2.78
CA ASP A 89 -1.99 -4.22 -3.18
C ASP A 89 -2.89 -3.76 -2.02
N PHE A 90 -3.83 -2.87 -2.33
CA PHE A 90 -4.90 -2.45 -1.44
C PHE A 90 -6.05 -1.79 -2.21
N MET A 91 -7.23 -1.76 -1.60
CA MET A 91 -8.41 -1.08 -2.12
C MET A 91 -8.83 0.06 -1.20
N VAL A 92 -8.93 1.26 -1.78
CA VAL A 92 -9.44 2.45 -1.10
C VAL A 92 -10.92 2.63 -1.43
N ARG A 93 -11.75 2.71 -0.39
CA ARG A 93 -13.17 3.02 -0.46
C ARG A 93 -13.42 4.44 -0.01
N SER A 94 -13.97 5.26 -0.90
CA SER A 94 -14.34 6.66 -0.65
C SER A 94 -15.87 6.79 -0.70
N ARG A 95 -16.49 7.18 0.41
CA ARG A 95 -17.95 7.36 0.52
C ARG A 95 -18.29 8.85 0.61
N ALA A 96 -19.08 9.35 -0.34
CA ALA A 96 -19.57 10.72 -0.31
C ALA A 96 -21.03 10.81 0.18
N TYR A 97 -21.43 12.02 0.60
CA TYR A 97 -22.81 12.40 0.87
C TYR A 97 -23.11 13.67 0.07
N VAL A 98 -23.68 13.53 -1.13
CA VAL A 98 -23.86 14.67 -2.06
C VAL A 98 -25.07 15.52 -1.67
N LEU A 99 -26.18 14.86 -1.33
CA LEU A 99 -27.42 15.47 -0.86
C LEU A 99 -27.82 14.85 0.48
N GLY A 100 -26.94 14.98 1.48
CA GLY A 100 -27.12 14.36 2.78
C GLY A 100 -27.32 12.85 2.67
N LYS A 101 -28.40 12.32 3.26
CA LYS A 101 -28.67 10.87 3.26
C LYS A 101 -29.30 10.34 1.97
N LEU A 102 -29.71 11.20 1.04
CA LEU A 102 -30.41 10.79 -0.19
C LEU A 102 -29.45 10.18 -1.21
N VAL A 103 -28.29 10.82 -1.43
CA VAL A 103 -27.32 10.41 -2.45
C VAL A 103 -25.98 10.09 -1.80
N LYS A 104 -25.63 8.79 -1.76
CA LYS A 104 -24.46 8.25 -1.04
C LYS A 104 -23.55 7.39 -1.94
N PRO A 105 -22.92 7.96 -2.97
CA PRO A 105 -22.08 7.19 -3.86
C PRO A 105 -20.86 6.64 -3.10
N LYS A 106 -20.45 5.43 -3.50
CA LYS A 106 -19.26 4.76 -2.99
C LYS A 106 -18.32 4.54 -4.17
N PHE A 107 -17.11 5.02 -4.04
CA PHE A 107 -16.04 4.83 -5.02
C PHE A 107 -15.05 3.84 -4.45
N TYR A 108 -14.77 2.81 -5.23
CA TYR A 108 -13.75 1.81 -4.92
C TYR A 108 -12.64 1.99 -5.92
N LYS A 109 -11.40 2.07 -5.43
CA LYS A 109 -10.22 2.17 -6.26
C LYS A 109 -9.21 1.17 -5.75
N ARG A 110 -8.87 0.18 -6.56
CA ARG A 110 -7.82 -0.79 -6.26
C ARG A 110 -6.50 -0.25 -6.79
N ILE A 111 -5.49 -0.27 -5.93
CA ILE A 111 -4.15 0.22 -6.20
C ILE A 111 -3.20 -0.95 -6.09
N GLN A 112 -2.50 -1.23 -7.18
CA GLN A 112 -1.48 -2.26 -7.23
C GLN A 112 -0.17 -1.64 -7.72
N CYS A 113 0.86 -1.67 -6.89
CA CYS A 113 2.17 -1.10 -7.20
C CYS A 113 3.27 -2.16 -7.22
N TRP A 114 4.16 -2.08 -8.20
CA TRP A 114 5.34 -2.93 -8.31
C TRP A 114 6.52 -2.30 -7.56
N VAL A 115 7.11 -3.05 -6.64
CA VAL A 115 8.20 -2.62 -5.77
C VAL A 115 9.35 -3.60 -5.93
N THR A 116 10.55 -3.12 -6.27
CA THR A 116 11.74 -3.97 -6.37
C THR A 116 12.64 -3.68 -5.18
N MET A 117 12.80 -4.66 -4.28
CA MET A 117 13.66 -4.55 -3.12
C MET A 117 15.10 -4.88 -3.52
N ASP A 118 15.91 -3.83 -3.72
CA ASP A 118 17.33 -3.95 -4.03
C ASP A 118 18.15 -4.12 -2.74
N PRO A 119 18.96 -5.19 -2.60
CA PRO A 119 19.79 -5.41 -1.41
C PRO A 119 20.74 -4.25 -1.13
N LYS A 120 21.26 -3.62 -2.18
CA LYS A 120 22.20 -2.48 -2.10
C LYS A 120 21.52 -1.15 -1.68
N LYS A 121 20.18 -1.10 -1.63
CA LYS A 121 19.41 0.13 -1.39
C LYS A 121 18.30 -0.02 -0.34
N MET A 122 18.39 -0.99 0.56
CA MET A 122 17.32 -1.30 1.53
C MET A 122 16.82 -0.11 2.36
N SER A 123 17.72 0.77 2.82
CA SER A 123 17.35 1.91 3.66
C SER A 123 17.01 3.18 2.87
N LYS A 124 16.91 3.08 1.54
CA LYS A 124 16.60 4.22 0.67
C LYS A 124 15.13 4.20 0.28
N ALA A 125 14.51 5.38 0.25
CA ALA A 125 13.14 5.52 -0.20
C ALA A 125 13.00 5.08 -1.67
N ILE A 126 12.06 4.18 -1.94
CA ILE A 126 11.73 3.72 -3.30
C ILE A 126 10.57 4.58 -3.81
N SER A 127 10.80 5.29 -4.92
CA SER A 127 9.72 6.02 -5.59
C SER A 127 8.79 5.04 -6.31
N LEU A 128 7.49 5.13 -6.00
CA LEU A 128 6.42 4.37 -6.65
C LEU A 128 5.76 5.14 -7.81
N LYS A 129 6.32 6.30 -8.18
CA LYS A 129 5.78 7.11 -9.28
C LYS A 129 5.83 6.30 -10.57
N ASN A 130 4.70 6.21 -11.27
CA ASN A 130 4.52 5.44 -12.51
C ASN A 130 4.72 3.92 -12.36
N LYS A 131 4.80 3.40 -11.13
CA LYS A 131 4.88 1.96 -10.85
C LYS A 131 3.60 1.39 -10.25
N CYS A 132 2.49 2.12 -10.38
CA CYS A 132 1.21 1.75 -9.82
C CYS A 132 0.16 1.72 -10.91
N SER A 133 -0.66 0.67 -10.90
CA SER A 133 -1.91 0.59 -11.62
C SER A 133 -3.08 0.96 -10.70
N TYR A 134 -4.09 1.57 -11.30
CA TYR A 134 -5.29 2.05 -10.62
C TYR A 134 -6.49 1.48 -11.36
N SER A 135 -7.24 0.58 -10.70
CA SER A 135 -8.47 -0.02 -11.23
C SER A 135 -9.68 0.33 -10.37
#